data_AF-A0A2H0DNX4-F1
#
_entry.id   AF-A0A2H0DNX4-F1
#
_cell.length_a   1.000
_cell.length_b   1.000
_cell.length_c   1.000
_cell.angle_alpha   90.00
_cell.angle_beta   90.00
_cell.angle_gamma   90.00
#
_symmetry.space_group_name_H-M   'P 1'
#
loop_
_entity.id
_entity.type
_entity.pdbx_description
1 polymer ?
#
loop_
_entity_poly.entity_id
_entity_poly.type
_entity_poly.pdbx_seq_one_letter_code
_entity_poly.pdbx_strand_id
1 'polypeptide(L)'
;MPRRLVVFCFILSLSGSASASEAPFRYVSPALIRASEAPVPLVKAAVSDRMDKAHLLVQCGDDTLLGFAKSEAEYKEAVSYWTGVLAAAGVSVGQARIDGDMYFIPYTAPKGLVLRRFVADSRQFKPKDEAALRANMDAITGAMGSAGLRIVLSGPLQLEYLLPTYAVYYLTEKKETRERETQPRVLAKGTDIDWDIVEGAVTVVQKPKPWMMVYLGPEVGQVTRIGKTQEEIEKRLAERVAWLIEHGATMIGSRIHEIPEEDRWDGYRFVSVSYFFR
;
A
#
# COMPACT_ATOMS: atom_id res chain seq x y z
N MET A 1 24.36 -18.54 83.45
CA MET A 1 25.44 -18.81 82.47
C MET A 1 25.01 -18.30 81.09
N PRO A 2 25.93 -17.86 80.22
CA PRO A 2 25.84 -16.56 79.55
C PRO A 2 25.84 -16.61 78.00
N ARG A 3 25.57 -15.44 77.37
CA ARG A 3 26.04 -14.96 76.03
C ARG A 3 25.48 -15.73 74.79
N ARG A 4 25.11 -15.13 73.65
CA ARG A 4 25.60 -13.93 72.94
C ARG A 4 24.53 -13.24 72.08
N LEU A 5 24.70 -11.93 72.01
CA LEU A 5 24.31 -11.00 70.95
C LEU A 5 25.22 -11.19 69.72
N VAL A 6 24.70 -11.13 68.50
CA VAL A 6 25.46 -10.65 67.32
C VAL A 6 24.55 -9.77 66.45
N VAL A 7 24.96 -8.51 66.37
CA VAL A 7 24.54 -7.44 65.48
C VAL A 7 25.18 -7.68 64.10
N PHE A 8 24.52 -7.34 62.99
CA PHE A 8 25.21 -6.61 61.92
C PHE A 8 24.22 -5.77 61.09
N CYS A 9 24.41 -4.46 61.23
CA CYS A 9 23.95 -3.40 60.36
C CYS A 9 24.76 -3.46 59.06
N PHE A 10 24.12 -3.34 57.90
CA PHE A 10 24.77 -2.86 56.69
C PHE A 10 23.81 -1.97 55.91
N ILE A 11 24.08 -0.67 56.00
CA ILE A 11 23.69 0.33 55.02
C ILE A 11 24.63 0.12 53.82
N LEU A 12 24.07 -0.06 52.63
CA LEU A 12 24.80 0.12 51.38
C LEU A 12 23.86 0.76 50.36
N SER A 13 23.96 2.08 50.29
CA SER A 13 23.62 2.92 49.16
C SER A 13 24.33 2.42 47.90
N LEU A 14 23.56 2.02 46.90
CA LEU A 14 24.05 1.86 45.53
C LEU A 14 23.24 2.78 44.61
N SER A 15 23.76 3.99 44.50
CA SER A 15 23.54 4.90 43.38
C SER A 15 24.13 4.23 42.13
N GLY A 16 23.30 3.50 41.40
CA GLY A 16 23.64 2.89 40.11
C GLY A 16 22.90 3.60 39.00
N SER A 17 23.50 4.66 38.46
CA SER A 17 23.08 5.29 37.22
C SER A 17 23.23 4.29 36.08
N ALA A 18 22.16 3.58 35.73
CA ALA A 18 22.15 2.75 34.54
C ALA A 18 22.16 3.69 33.32
N SER A 19 23.32 3.81 32.68
CA SER A 19 23.38 4.30 31.30
C SER A 19 22.56 3.36 30.45
N ALA A 20 21.45 3.87 29.91
CA ALA A 20 20.73 3.23 28.83
C ALA A 20 21.66 3.23 27.62
N SER A 21 22.36 2.11 27.37
CA SER A 21 22.95 1.88 26.06
C SER A 21 21.80 1.69 25.08
N GLU A 22 21.64 2.59 24.12
CA GLU A 22 20.80 2.39 22.95
C GLU A 22 21.14 1.03 22.34
N ALA A 23 20.21 0.09 22.42
CA ALA A 23 20.33 -1.15 21.67
C ALA A 23 20.24 -0.78 20.18
N PRO A 24 21.13 -1.31 19.32
CA PRO A 24 21.06 -1.03 17.89
C PRO A 24 19.70 -1.51 17.35
N PHE A 25 19.04 -0.60 16.62
CA PHE A 25 17.81 -0.85 15.90
C PHE A 25 17.93 -2.13 15.06
N ARG A 26 17.07 -3.12 15.31
CA ARG A 26 17.04 -4.37 14.55
C ARG A 26 16.02 -4.26 13.42
N TYR A 27 16.51 -4.21 12.19
CA TYR A 27 15.67 -4.34 11.00
C TYR A 27 15.03 -5.73 10.95
N VAL A 28 13.71 -5.78 10.71
CA VAL A 28 13.04 -7.03 10.36
C VAL A 28 13.46 -7.37 8.94
N SER A 29 14.22 -8.46 8.77
CA SER A 29 14.71 -8.84 7.44
C SER A 29 13.54 -9.19 6.50
N PRO A 30 13.60 -8.83 5.21
CA PRO A 30 12.64 -9.26 4.19
C PRO A 30 12.35 -10.77 4.15
N ALA A 31 13.31 -11.59 4.57
CA ALA A 31 13.18 -13.04 4.66
C ALA A 31 12.17 -13.50 5.72
N LEU A 32 12.00 -12.74 6.81
CA LEU A 32 11.02 -13.05 7.87
C LEU A 32 9.58 -12.74 7.44
N ILE A 33 9.39 -11.79 6.52
CA ILE A 33 8.07 -11.42 5.99
C ILE A 33 7.57 -12.46 4.97
N ARG A 34 8.48 -13.06 4.18
CA ARG A 34 8.15 -14.04 3.14
C ARG A 34 7.84 -15.44 3.66
N ALA A 35 8.11 -15.72 4.94
CA ALA A 35 8.01 -17.07 5.50
C ALA A 35 6.56 -17.50 5.85
N SER A 36 5.53 -16.69 5.60
CA SER A 36 4.15 -16.95 6.09
C SER A 36 3.09 -17.29 5.03
N GLU A 37 3.41 -17.44 3.75
CA GLU A 37 2.35 -17.59 2.73
C GLU A 37 2.32 -18.99 2.09
N ALA A 38 1.23 -19.72 2.36
CA ALA A 38 0.86 -20.92 1.64
C ALA A 38 0.22 -20.56 0.29
N PRO A 39 0.44 -21.36 -0.77
CA PRO A 39 -0.08 -21.06 -2.09
C PRO A 39 -1.61 -21.21 -2.14
N VAL A 40 -2.29 -20.12 -2.50
CA VAL A 40 -3.73 -20.09 -2.80
C VAL A 40 -3.92 -20.37 -4.29
N PRO A 41 -4.89 -21.22 -4.70
CA PRO A 41 -5.10 -21.54 -6.11
C PRO A 41 -5.47 -20.30 -6.93
N LEU A 42 -4.80 -20.15 -8.09
CA LEU A 42 -5.11 -19.17 -9.12
C LEU A 42 -6.53 -19.38 -9.66
N VAL A 43 -7.46 -18.53 -9.25
CA VAL A 43 -8.76 -18.41 -9.92
C VAL A 43 -8.54 -17.53 -11.15
N LYS A 44 -8.80 -18.07 -12.35
CA LYS A 44 -8.82 -17.27 -13.58
C LYS A 44 -9.90 -16.18 -13.43
N ALA A 45 -9.50 -14.93 -13.58
CA ALA A 45 -10.39 -13.78 -13.54
C ALA A 45 -11.53 -13.93 -14.55
N ALA A 46 -12.72 -13.43 -14.21
CA ALA A 46 -13.67 -13.01 -15.24
C ALA A 46 -13.06 -11.78 -15.92
N VAL A 47 -12.49 -11.97 -17.11
CA VAL A 47 -12.00 -10.86 -17.92
C VAL A 47 -13.21 -10.20 -18.55
N SER A 48 -13.44 -8.92 -18.23
CA SER A 48 -14.38 -8.13 -19.02
C SER A 48 -13.69 -7.70 -20.30
N ASP A 49 -14.37 -7.84 -21.43
CA ASP A 49 -13.84 -7.33 -22.71
C ASP A 49 -13.62 -5.82 -22.66
N ARG A 50 -14.49 -5.09 -21.92
CA ARG A 50 -14.42 -3.64 -21.66
C ARG A 50 -15.27 -3.21 -20.46
N MET A 51 -14.90 -2.11 -19.82
CA MET A 51 -15.72 -1.31 -18.90
C MET A 51 -15.94 0.08 -19.53
N ASP A 52 -17.08 0.28 -20.17
CA ASP A 52 -17.42 1.48 -20.95
C ASP A 52 -18.65 2.25 -20.43
N LYS A 53 -19.28 1.74 -19.37
CA LYS A 53 -20.45 2.35 -18.75
C LYS A 53 -20.09 2.92 -17.39
N ALA A 54 -20.30 4.23 -17.24
CA ALA A 54 -19.98 4.97 -16.02
C ALA A 54 -20.63 4.34 -14.78
N HIS A 55 -21.91 3.96 -14.88
CA HIS A 55 -22.68 3.39 -13.77
C HIS A 55 -22.26 1.97 -13.38
N LEU A 56 -21.41 1.31 -14.16
CA LEU A 56 -20.81 0.03 -13.76
C LEU A 56 -19.54 0.22 -12.92
N LEU A 57 -18.99 1.43 -12.83
CA LEU A 57 -17.84 1.69 -11.98
C LEU A 57 -18.26 1.90 -10.52
N VAL A 58 -17.82 0.97 -9.68
CA VAL A 58 -18.02 1.05 -8.24
C VAL A 58 -16.73 1.34 -7.49
N GLN A 59 -16.84 2.07 -6.39
CA GLN A 59 -15.89 2.10 -5.29
C GLN A 59 -16.15 0.90 -4.37
N CYS A 60 -15.09 0.33 -3.79
CA CYS A 60 -15.21 -0.79 -2.86
C CYS A 60 -14.99 -0.30 -1.43
N GLY A 61 -16.06 -0.31 -0.64
CA GLY A 61 -15.98 -0.26 0.82
C GLY A 61 -15.68 -1.65 1.39
N ASP A 62 -15.68 -1.76 2.72
CA ASP A 62 -15.37 -3.02 3.42
C ASP A 62 -16.46 -4.09 3.27
N ASP A 63 -17.71 -3.67 3.10
CA ASP A 63 -18.89 -4.54 3.02
C ASP A 63 -19.93 -4.05 2.00
N THR A 64 -19.61 -2.97 1.28
CA THR A 64 -20.56 -2.30 0.37
C THR A 64 -19.83 -1.81 -0.88
N LEU A 65 -20.39 -2.10 -2.05
CA LEU A 65 -20.04 -1.40 -3.29
C LEU A 65 -20.85 -0.11 -3.40
N LEU A 66 -20.18 0.97 -3.78
CA LEU A 66 -20.82 2.27 -4.01
C LEU A 66 -20.63 2.67 -5.47
N GLY A 67 -21.71 3.03 -6.15
CA GLY A 67 -21.65 3.55 -7.51
C GLY A 67 -22.69 4.63 -7.75
N PHE A 68 -22.74 5.11 -8.98
CA PHE A 68 -23.62 6.20 -9.41
C PHE A 68 -24.47 5.77 -10.59
N ALA A 69 -25.76 6.07 -10.58
CA ALA A 69 -26.69 5.79 -11.66
C ALA A 69 -27.69 6.96 -11.81
N LYS A 70 -27.84 7.48 -13.02
CA LYS A 70 -28.73 8.62 -13.34
C LYS A 70 -30.18 8.21 -13.54
N SER A 71 -30.45 6.92 -13.59
CA SER A 71 -31.78 6.38 -13.85
C SER A 71 -31.96 5.03 -13.18
N GLU A 72 -33.23 4.64 -12.99
CA GLU A 72 -33.58 3.32 -12.48
C GLU A 72 -33.09 2.18 -13.40
N ALA A 73 -33.01 2.43 -14.71
CA ALA A 73 -32.50 1.47 -15.68
C ALA A 73 -31.00 1.22 -15.49
N GLU A 74 -30.20 2.28 -15.35
CA GLU A 74 -28.76 2.18 -15.04
C GLU A 74 -28.53 1.49 -13.70
N TYR A 75 -29.35 1.79 -12.69
CA TYR A 75 -29.29 1.13 -11.39
C TYR A 75 -29.56 -0.37 -11.49
N LYS A 76 -30.65 -0.78 -12.16
CA LYS A 76 -30.98 -2.21 -12.36
C LYS A 76 -29.89 -2.94 -13.13
N GLU A 77 -29.31 -2.29 -14.15
CA GLU A 77 -28.18 -2.84 -14.89
C GLU A 77 -26.97 -3.05 -13.98
N ALA A 78 -26.59 -2.03 -13.20
CA ALA A 78 -25.45 -2.11 -12.28
C ALA A 78 -25.62 -3.20 -11.22
N VAL A 79 -26.81 -3.30 -10.61
CA VAL A 79 -27.12 -4.34 -9.62
C VAL A 79 -27.03 -5.73 -10.25
N SER A 80 -27.63 -5.93 -11.42
CA SER A 80 -27.58 -7.21 -12.14
C SER A 80 -26.14 -7.61 -12.48
N TYR A 81 -25.37 -6.67 -13.05
CA TYR A 81 -23.97 -6.88 -13.41
C TYR A 81 -23.11 -7.27 -12.21
N TRP A 82 -23.13 -6.46 -11.15
CA TRP A 82 -22.31 -6.71 -9.96
C TRP A 82 -22.76 -7.94 -9.19
N THR A 83 -24.05 -8.27 -9.19
CA THR A 83 -24.53 -9.53 -8.59
C THR A 83 -23.92 -10.74 -9.29
N GLY A 84 -23.90 -10.76 -10.62
CA GLY A 84 -23.28 -11.84 -11.40
C GLY A 84 -21.77 -11.94 -11.17
N VAL A 85 -21.07 -10.80 -11.24
CA VAL A 85 -19.61 -10.72 -11.04
C VAL A 85 -19.21 -11.21 -9.63
N LEU A 86 -19.91 -10.73 -8.60
CA LEU A 86 -19.62 -11.11 -7.21
C LEU A 86 -19.96 -12.58 -6.94
N ALA A 87 -21.09 -13.08 -7.44
CA ALA A 87 -21.47 -14.49 -7.28
C ALA A 87 -20.43 -15.45 -7.90
N ALA A 88 -19.91 -15.12 -9.10
CA ALA A 88 -18.83 -15.89 -9.73
C ALA A 88 -17.54 -15.89 -8.89
N ALA A 89 -17.32 -14.84 -8.10
CA ALA A 89 -16.24 -14.74 -7.14
C ALA A 89 -16.56 -15.36 -5.76
N GLY A 90 -17.69 -16.04 -5.58
CA GLY A 90 -18.10 -16.59 -4.29
C GLY A 90 -18.34 -15.51 -3.23
N VAL A 91 -18.70 -14.30 -3.65
CA VAL A 91 -19.10 -13.19 -2.79
C VAL A 91 -20.63 -13.13 -2.82
N SER A 92 -21.24 -13.16 -1.64
CA SER A 92 -22.70 -13.06 -1.51
C SER A 92 -23.12 -11.60 -1.57
N VAL A 93 -24.25 -11.33 -2.22
CA VAL A 93 -24.79 -9.97 -2.38
C VAL A 93 -26.05 -9.80 -1.52
N GLY A 94 -26.12 -8.70 -0.79
CA GLY A 94 -27.28 -8.31 0.01
C GLY A 94 -28.31 -7.53 -0.81
N GLN A 95 -29.29 -6.95 -0.11
CA GLN A 95 -30.30 -6.12 -0.76
C GLN A 95 -29.70 -4.79 -1.21
N ALA A 96 -29.59 -4.59 -2.52
CA ALA A 96 -29.16 -3.33 -3.09
C ALA A 96 -30.19 -2.22 -2.84
N ARG A 97 -29.72 -0.98 -2.70
CA ARG A 97 -30.55 0.21 -2.53
C ARG A 97 -29.99 1.38 -3.32
N ILE A 98 -30.84 2.36 -3.61
CA ILE A 98 -30.47 3.64 -4.22
C ILE A 98 -30.94 4.79 -3.33
N ASP A 99 -30.11 5.84 -3.23
CA ASP A 99 -30.39 7.07 -2.49
C ASP A 99 -29.89 8.27 -3.33
N GLY A 100 -30.84 9.05 -3.88
CA GLY A 100 -30.56 9.97 -4.97
C GLY A 100 -30.00 9.21 -6.20
N ASP A 101 -28.88 9.69 -6.74
CA ASP A 101 -28.19 9.05 -7.86
C ASP A 101 -27.10 8.06 -7.40
N MET A 102 -26.95 7.85 -6.10
CA MET A 102 -25.95 6.92 -5.55
C MET A 102 -26.60 5.59 -5.22
N TYR A 103 -26.01 4.50 -5.71
CA TYR A 103 -26.45 3.15 -5.36
C TYR A 103 -25.43 2.44 -4.46
N PHE A 104 -25.97 1.52 -3.67
CA PHE A 104 -25.25 0.75 -2.67
C PHE A 104 -25.59 -0.72 -2.86
N ILE A 105 -24.57 -1.57 -2.99
CA ILE A 105 -24.72 -3.02 -3.07
C ILE A 105 -23.95 -3.63 -1.91
N PRO A 106 -24.63 -3.94 -0.79
CA PRO A 106 -24.01 -4.66 0.32
C PRO A 106 -23.50 -6.02 -0.16
N TYR A 107 -22.37 -6.48 0.38
CA TYR A 107 -21.78 -7.76 0.03
C TYR A 107 -21.12 -8.42 1.24
N THR A 108 -21.02 -9.74 1.19
CA THR A 108 -20.29 -10.56 2.17
C THR A 108 -19.24 -11.38 1.42
N ALA A 109 -17.98 -10.99 1.56
CA ALA A 109 -16.85 -11.73 1.02
C ALA A 109 -16.54 -12.98 1.88
N PRO A 110 -15.80 -13.96 1.34
CA PRO A 110 -15.28 -15.07 2.14
C PRO A 110 -14.53 -14.58 3.38
N LYS A 111 -14.59 -15.37 4.46
CA LYS A 111 -14.07 -14.97 5.79
C LYS A 111 -12.64 -14.42 5.72
N GLY A 112 -12.46 -13.22 6.26
CA GLY A 112 -11.16 -12.54 6.33
C GLY A 112 -10.75 -11.81 5.06
N LEU A 113 -11.54 -11.90 3.98
CA LEU A 113 -11.28 -11.18 2.74
C LEU A 113 -12.17 -9.94 2.60
N VAL A 114 -11.69 -8.99 1.80
CA VAL A 114 -12.40 -7.76 1.45
C VAL A 114 -12.17 -7.44 -0.02
N LEU A 115 -13.17 -6.84 -0.67
CA LEU A 115 -13.06 -6.41 -2.06
C LEU A 115 -12.35 -5.06 -2.13
N ARG A 116 -11.39 -4.95 -3.04
CA ARG A 116 -10.65 -3.72 -3.34
C ARG A 116 -10.62 -3.48 -4.84
N ARG A 117 -10.34 -2.23 -5.18
CA ARG A 117 -10.21 -1.77 -6.57
C ARG A 117 -8.88 -1.07 -6.76
N PHE A 118 -8.22 -1.41 -7.85
CA PHE A 118 -7.10 -0.70 -8.43
C PHE A 118 -7.53 -0.09 -9.76
N VAL A 119 -7.21 1.19 -9.98
CA VAL A 119 -7.38 1.86 -11.26
C VAL A 119 -6.04 2.46 -11.62
N ALA A 120 -5.51 2.12 -12.79
CA ALA A 120 -4.28 2.73 -13.25
C ALA A 120 -4.51 4.22 -13.55
N ASP A 121 -3.64 5.10 -13.06
CA ASP A 121 -3.69 6.50 -13.49
C ASP A 121 -3.13 6.60 -14.91
N SER A 122 -3.93 7.06 -15.86
CA SER A 122 -3.53 7.25 -17.25
C SER A 122 -2.33 8.18 -17.43
N ARG A 123 -2.04 9.07 -16.47
CA ARG A 123 -0.82 9.91 -16.48
C ARG A 123 0.42 9.11 -16.13
N GLN A 124 0.27 8.10 -15.28
CA GLN A 124 1.34 7.20 -14.82
C GLN A 124 1.56 6.05 -15.81
N PHE A 125 0.48 5.58 -16.42
CA PHE A 125 0.46 4.47 -17.37
C PHE A 125 -0.06 4.93 -18.73
N LYS A 126 0.58 5.92 -19.37
CA LYS A 126 0.12 6.42 -20.69
C LYS A 126 0.18 5.28 -21.71
N PRO A 127 -0.97 4.67 -22.09
CA PRO A 127 -0.93 3.60 -23.08
C PRO A 127 -0.70 4.25 -24.45
N LYS A 128 0.19 3.66 -25.25
CA LYS A 128 0.37 4.07 -26.65
C LYS A 128 -0.79 3.60 -27.51
N ASP A 129 -1.36 2.45 -27.16
CA ASP A 129 -2.48 1.77 -27.80
C ASP A 129 -3.15 0.80 -26.80
N GLU A 130 -4.23 0.14 -27.21
CA GLU A 130 -4.95 -0.82 -26.38
C GLU A 130 -4.11 -2.06 -26.04
N ALA A 131 -3.21 -2.50 -26.92
CA ALA A 131 -2.36 -3.65 -26.68
C ALA A 131 -1.39 -3.40 -25.51
N ALA A 132 -0.77 -2.22 -25.47
CA ALA A 132 0.08 -1.78 -24.37
C ALA A 132 -0.72 -1.65 -23.06
N LEU A 133 -1.96 -1.18 -23.14
CA LEU A 133 -2.85 -1.11 -21.98
C LEU A 133 -3.13 -2.49 -21.40
N ARG A 134 -3.47 -3.48 -22.26
CA ARG A 134 -3.70 -4.86 -21.85
C ARG A 134 -2.44 -5.51 -21.31
N ALA A 135 -1.28 -5.30 -21.93
CA ALA A 135 -0.01 -5.81 -21.41
C ALA A 135 0.32 -5.27 -20.01
N ASN A 136 0.04 -3.99 -19.74
CA ASN A 136 0.20 -3.40 -18.41
C ASN A 136 -0.77 -4.01 -17.38
N MET A 137 -2.02 -4.23 -17.79
CA MET A 137 -3.02 -4.89 -16.95
C MET A 137 -2.59 -6.33 -16.64
N ASP A 138 -2.16 -7.09 -17.65
CA ASP A 138 -1.73 -8.48 -17.51
C ASP A 138 -0.52 -8.61 -16.58
N ALA A 139 0.46 -7.70 -16.68
CA ALA A 139 1.60 -7.65 -15.77
C ALA A 139 1.17 -7.47 -14.31
N ILE A 140 0.21 -6.57 -14.05
CA ILE A 140 -0.32 -6.33 -12.71
C ILE A 140 -1.15 -7.50 -12.22
N THR A 141 -2.10 -8.00 -13.02
CA THR A 141 -2.94 -9.14 -12.61
C THR A 141 -2.13 -10.42 -12.44
N GLY A 142 -1.08 -10.62 -13.24
CA GLY A 142 -0.14 -11.73 -13.10
C GLY A 142 0.60 -11.67 -11.76
N ALA A 143 1.18 -10.51 -11.43
CA ALA A 143 1.83 -10.31 -10.15
C ALA A 143 0.85 -10.49 -8.97
N MET A 144 -0.37 -9.98 -9.09
CA MET A 144 -1.41 -10.14 -8.07
C MET A 144 -1.77 -11.61 -7.85
N GLY A 145 -1.95 -12.38 -8.93
CA GLY A 145 -2.20 -13.82 -8.85
C GLY A 145 -1.05 -14.57 -8.18
N SER A 146 0.22 -14.23 -8.50
CA SER A 146 1.39 -14.80 -7.84
C SER A 146 1.49 -14.45 -6.35
N ALA A 147 0.96 -13.29 -5.94
CA ALA A 147 0.89 -12.87 -4.54
C ALA A 147 -0.39 -13.35 -3.82
N GLY A 148 -1.18 -14.25 -4.42
CA GLY A 148 -2.38 -14.82 -3.82
C GLY A 148 -3.60 -13.89 -3.78
N LEU A 149 -3.56 -12.74 -4.44
CA LEU A 149 -4.72 -11.85 -4.58
C LEU A 149 -5.68 -12.44 -5.60
N ARG A 150 -6.94 -12.63 -5.20
CA ARG A 150 -7.95 -13.23 -6.07
C ARG A 150 -8.64 -12.16 -6.91
N ILE A 151 -8.34 -12.15 -8.21
CA ILE A 151 -9.01 -11.24 -9.14
C ILE A 151 -10.48 -11.62 -9.30
N VAL A 152 -11.36 -10.63 -9.16
CA VAL A 152 -12.81 -10.73 -9.34
C VAL A 152 -13.19 -10.30 -10.74
N LEU A 153 -12.69 -9.14 -11.16
CA LEU A 153 -12.96 -8.55 -12.47
C LEU A 153 -11.74 -7.72 -12.89
N SER A 154 -11.35 -7.81 -14.15
CA SER A 154 -10.36 -6.90 -14.73
C SER A 154 -10.75 -6.55 -16.16
N GLY A 155 -10.46 -5.33 -16.58
CA GLY A 155 -10.67 -4.94 -17.97
C GLY A 155 -10.22 -3.52 -18.29
N PRO A 156 -10.10 -3.20 -19.59
CA PRO A 156 -9.90 -1.83 -20.04
C PRO A 156 -11.07 -0.95 -19.62
N LEU A 157 -10.74 0.26 -19.16
CA LEU A 157 -11.67 1.32 -18.81
C LEU A 157 -11.66 2.38 -19.92
N GLN A 158 -12.78 2.50 -20.63
CA GLN A 158 -12.94 3.39 -21.77
C GLN A 158 -14.21 4.21 -21.60
N LEU A 159 -14.08 5.34 -20.90
CA LEU A 159 -15.15 6.30 -20.70
C LEU A 159 -14.80 7.58 -21.46
N GLU A 160 -15.80 8.24 -22.05
CA GLU A 160 -15.58 9.43 -22.90
C GLU A 160 -14.83 10.57 -22.18
N TYR A 161 -14.97 10.65 -20.85
CA TYR A 161 -14.36 11.67 -20.00
C TYR A 161 -13.08 11.22 -19.28
N LEU A 162 -12.60 10.00 -19.52
CA LEU A 162 -11.33 9.50 -18.98
C LEU A 162 -10.38 9.14 -20.13
N LEU A 163 -9.11 9.46 -19.95
CA LEU A 163 -8.07 8.86 -20.80
C LEU A 163 -8.11 7.33 -20.64
N PRO A 164 -7.85 6.56 -21.72
CA PRO A 164 -7.84 5.11 -21.66
C PRO A 164 -6.98 4.59 -20.50
N THR A 165 -7.56 3.73 -19.68
CA THR A 165 -6.89 3.09 -18.55
C THR A 165 -7.49 1.70 -18.30
N TYR A 166 -7.19 1.04 -17.18
CA TYR A 166 -7.81 -0.22 -16.79
C TYR A 166 -8.17 -0.20 -15.31
N ALA A 167 -9.11 -1.06 -14.94
CA ALA A 167 -9.47 -1.31 -13.55
C ALA A 167 -9.35 -2.79 -13.23
N VAL A 168 -8.97 -3.09 -11.99
CA VAL A 168 -8.89 -4.44 -11.43
C VAL A 168 -9.62 -4.43 -10.09
N TYR A 169 -10.61 -5.30 -9.98
CA TYR A 169 -11.34 -5.62 -8.76
C TYR A 169 -10.83 -6.96 -8.23
N TYR A 170 -10.52 -7.04 -6.96
CA TYR A 170 -9.86 -8.20 -6.37
C TYR A 170 -10.19 -8.35 -4.88
N LEU A 171 -10.12 -9.58 -4.39
CA LEU A 171 -10.19 -9.90 -2.97
C LEU A 171 -8.78 -9.95 -2.39
N THR A 172 -8.61 -9.32 -1.22
CA THR A 172 -7.40 -9.35 -0.42
C THR A 172 -7.75 -9.64 1.04
N GLU A 173 -6.78 -10.09 1.83
CA GLU A 173 -6.93 -10.20 3.27
C GLU A 173 -7.17 -8.82 3.89
N LYS A 174 -8.22 -8.69 4.69
CA LYS A 174 -8.52 -7.47 5.45
C LYS A 174 -7.51 -7.33 6.58
N LYS A 175 -6.90 -6.16 6.69
CA LYS A 175 -6.05 -5.78 7.84
C LYS A 175 -6.76 -4.72 8.67
N GLU A 176 -6.15 -4.34 9.80
CA GLU A 176 -6.65 -3.28 10.68
C GLU A 176 -6.91 -1.98 9.92
N THR A 177 -6.00 -1.64 8.99
CA THR A 177 -6.11 -0.47 8.12
C THR A 177 -5.84 -0.87 6.67
N ARG A 178 -6.38 -0.08 5.74
CA ARG A 178 -6.22 -0.34 4.30
C ARG A 178 -4.76 -0.19 3.87
N GLU A 179 -4.00 0.67 4.53
CA GLU A 179 -2.57 0.92 4.30
C GLU A 179 -1.74 -0.34 4.56
N ARG A 180 -2.15 -1.19 5.51
CA ARG A 180 -1.45 -2.41 5.89
C ARG A 180 -1.79 -3.62 5.01
N GLU A 181 -2.84 -3.52 4.20
CA GLU A 181 -3.22 -4.58 3.26
C GLU A 181 -2.24 -4.64 2.08
N THR A 182 -1.92 -5.87 1.64
CA THR A 182 -1.23 -6.12 0.37
C THR A 182 -2.12 -5.69 -0.79
N GLN A 183 -1.76 -4.58 -1.45
CA GLN A 183 -2.50 -4.06 -2.60
C GLN A 183 -1.56 -3.67 -3.74
N PRO A 184 -2.01 -3.72 -5.01
CA PRO A 184 -1.41 -2.93 -6.08
C PRO A 184 -1.47 -1.43 -5.75
N ARG A 185 -0.30 -0.80 -5.79
CA ARG A 185 -0.08 0.61 -5.45
C ARG A 185 0.91 1.25 -6.41
N VAL A 186 0.89 2.58 -6.41
CA VAL A 186 1.88 3.39 -7.12
C VAL A 186 2.54 4.34 -6.13
N LEU A 187 3.87 4.30 -6.05
CA LEU A 187 4.68 5.29 -5.37
C LEU A 187 5.20 6.27 -6.43
N ALA A 188 4.83 7.55 -6.31
CA ALA A 188 5.25 8.62 -7.22
C ALA A 188 5.33 9.95 -6.45
N LYS A 189 6.40 10.16 -5.67
CA LYS A 189 6.58 11.38 -4.84
C LYS A 189 7.60 12.37 -5.41
N GLY A 190 8.00 12.21 -6.67
CA GLY A 190 8.75 13.22 -7.43
C GLY A 190 10.25 13.28 -7.17
N THR A 191 10.79 12.47 -6.26
CA THR A 191 12.23 12.19 -6.16
C THR A 191 12.51 10.79 -6.63
N ASP A 192 13.71 10.57 -7.16
CA ASP A 192 14.14 9.24 -7.58
C ASP A 192 14.08 8.26 -6.41
N ILE A 193 13.65 7.03 -6.71
CA ILE A 193 13.46 5.97 -5.75
C ILE A 193 14.81 5.29 -5.52
N ASP A 194 15.17 5.14 -4.25
CA ASP A 194 16.29 4.32 -3.79
C ASP A 194 15.91 2.84 -3.90
N TRP A 195 16.02 2.29 -5.12
CA TRP A 195 15.53 0.94 -5.45
C TRP A 195 16.06 -0.15 -4.54
N ASP A 196 17.34 -0.07 -4.19
CA ASP A 196 17.99 -1.04 -3.31
C ASP A 196 17.43 -1.04 -1.88
N ILE A 197 16.80 0.06 -1.46
CA ILE A 197 16.10 0.16 -0.17
C ILE A 197 14.71 -0.50 -0.26
N VAL A 198 13.98 -0.32 -1.37
CA VAL A 198 12.57 -0.71 -1.46
C VAL A 198 12.31 -2.10 -2.07
N GLU A 199 13.19 -2.62 -2.92
CA GLU A 199 12.99 -3.88 -3.65
C GLU A 199 12.90 -5.13 -2.77
N GLY A 200 13.51 -5.08 -1.58
CA GLY A 200 13.38 -6.16 -0.60
C GLY A 200 12.04 -6.12 0.14
N ALA A 201 11.43 -4.95 0.27
CA ALA A 201 10.30 -4.71 1.17
C ALA A 201 8.94 -4.96 0.50
N VAL A 202 8.85 -4.80 -0.81
CA VAL A 202 7.61 -4.98 -1.59
C VAL A 202 7.88 -5.78 -2.87
N THR A 203 6.83 -6.33 -3.47
CA THR A 203 6.94 -6.96 -4.79
C THR A 203 6.85 -5.87 -5.86
N VAL A 204 7.99 -5.49 -6.44
CA VAL A 204 8.02 -4.53 -7.55
C VAL A 204 7.48 -5.18 -8.81
N VAL A 205 6.46 -4.57 -9.41
CA VAL A 205 5.84 -5.05 -10.65
C VAL A 205 6.40 -4.30 -11.85
N GLN A 206 6.53 -2.97 -11.76
CA GLN A 206 7.06 -2.14 -12.84
C GLN A 206 7.87 -0.96 -12.29
N LYS A 207 8.84 -0.50 -13.09
CA LYS A 207 9.65 0.70 -12.85
C LYS A 207 9.50 1.71 -14.00
N PRO A 208 8.36 2.39 -14.16
CA PRO A 208 8.11 3.22 -15.35
C PRO A 208 9.06 4.41 -15.47
N LYS A 209 9.52 4.94 -14.32
CA LYS A 209 10.44 6.07 -14.21
C LYS A 209 11.34 5.89 -12.97
N PRO A 210 12.50 6.56 -12.91
CA PRO A 210 13.35 6.54 -11.71
C PRO A 210 12.62 6.96 -10.42
N TRP A 211 11.65 7.88 -10.52
CA TRP A 211 10.83 8.39 -9.40
C TRP A 211 9.45 7.71 -9.26
N MET A 212 9.17 6.65 -10.02
CA MET A 212 7.87 5.97 -10.03
C MET A 212 8.01 4.45 -9.92
N MET A 213 7.30 3.87 -8.95
CA MET A 213 7.25 2.43 -8.72
C MET A 213 5.80 1.94 -8.69
N VAL A 214 5.54 0.84 -9.40
CA VAL A 214 4.29 0.09 -9.31
C VAL A 214 4.59 -1.21 -8.58
N TYR A 215 3.89 -1.48 -7.49
CA TYR A 215 4.25 -2.57 -6.57
C TYR A 215 3.02 -3.20 -5.92
N LEU A 216 3.21 -4.39 -5.35
CA LEU A 216 2.27 -5.04 -4.45
C LEU A 216 2.82 -5.02 -3.02
N GLY A 217 2.00 -4.58 -2.07
CA GLY A 217 2.35 -4.58 -0.65
C GLY A 217 1.57 -3.55 0.18
N PRO A 218 1.96 -3.39 1.45
CA PRO A 218 1.50 -2.28 2.28
C PRO A 218 1.89 -0.92 1.68
N GLU A 219 1.21 0.14 2.06
CA GLU A 219 1.47 1.49 1.56
C GLU A 219 2.89 1.95 1.94
N VAL A 220 3.75 2.06 0.93
CA VAL A 220 5.06 2.71 1.07
C VAL A 220 4.85 4.23 1.09
N GLY A 221 5.17 4.82 2.23
CA GLY A 221 5.39 6.25 2.39
C GLY A 221 6.83 6.61 2.01
N GLN A 222 6.99 7.80 1.44
CA GLN A 222 8.29 8.43 1.20
C GLN A 222 8.22 9.88 1.69
N VAL A 223 9.21 10.30 2.47
CA VAL A 223 9.37 11.67 2.94
C VAL A 223 10.78 12.14 2.65
N THR A 224 10.88 13.38 2.17
CA THR A 224 12.16 14.03 1.89
C THR A 224 12.39 15.20 2.85
N ARG A 225 13.65 15.46 3.19
CA ARG A 225 14.10 16.66 3.91
C ARG A 225 15.35 17.20 3.25
N ILE A 226 15.56 18.50 3.30
CA ILE A 226 16.75 19.18 2.77
C ILE A 226 17.56 19.80 3.90
N GLY A 227 18.88 19.93 3.72
CA GLY A 227 19.81 20.52 4.69
C GLY A 227 20.98 21.22 4.01
N LYS A 228 21.61 22.17 4.73
CA LYS A 228 22.75 22.94 4.23
C LYS A 228 24.09 22.30 4.60
N THR A 229 24.15 21.58 5.71
CA THR A 229 25.33 20.83 6.16
C THR A 229 25.00 19.36 6.40
N GLN A 230 26.03 18.51 6.45
CA GLN A 230 25.89 17.08 6.70
C GLN A 230 25.30 16.81 8.09
N GLU A 231 25.80 17.51 9.12
CA GLU A 231 25.34 17.33 10.50
C GLU A 231 23.88 17.75 10.68
N GLU A 232 23.47 18.82 9.99
CA GLU A 232 22.08 19.29 10.00
C GLU A 232 21.14 18.23 9.41
N ILE A 233 21.50 17.65 8.25
CA ILE A 233 20.63 16.69 7.57
C ILE A 233 20.57 15.34 8.31
N GLU A 234 21.66 14.91 8.94
CA GLU A 234 21.70 13.73 9.80
C GLU A 234 20.79 13.89 11.01
N LYS A 235 20.86 15.04 11.69
CA LYS A 235 19.96 15.35 12.80
C LYS A 235 18.49 15.34 12.37
N ARG A 236 18.16 16.02 11.26
CA ARG A 236 16.79 16.06 10.72
C ARG A 236 16.28 14.67 10.32
N LEU A 237 17.15 13.82 9.77
CA LEU A 237 16.81 12.44 9.44
C LEU A 237 16.49 11.64 10.69
N ALA A 238 17.37 11.68 11.70
CA ALA A 238 17.17 10.96 12.97
C ALA A 238 15.87 11.39 13.67
N GLU A 239 15.64 12.69 13.81
CA GLU A 239 14.40 13.24 14.38
C GLU A 239 13.16 12.80 13.59
N ARG A 240 13.23 12.77 12.25
CA ARG A 240 12.11 12.35 11.42
C ARG A 240 11.82 10.86 11.55
N VAL A 241 12.84 10.02 11.58
CA VAL A 241 12.69 8.57 11.76
C VAL A 241 12.09 8.26 13.12
N ALA A 242 12.58 8.88 14.20
CA ALA A 242 12.02 8.72 15.54
C ALA A 242 10.53 9.10 15.58
N TRP A 243 10.18 10.27 15.00
CA TRP A 243 8.78 10.71 14.91
C TRP A 243 7.91 9.73 14.12
N LEU A 244 8.40 9.19 12.99
CA LEU A 244 7.65 8.22 12.18
C LEU A 244 7.35 6.95 12.97
N ILE A 245 8.34 6.41 13.68
CA ILE A 245 8.20 5.21 14.51
C ILE A 245 7.21 5.45 15.66
N GLU A 246 7.33 6.59 16.35
CA GLU A 246 6.41 6.99 17.42
C GLU A 246 4.95 7.03 16.94
N HIS A 247 4.73 7.36 15.67
CA HIS A 247 3.42 7.44 15.03
C HIS A 247 3.04 6.15 14.27
N GLY A 248 3.65 5.01 14.60
CA GLY A 248 3.24 3.69 14.15
C GLY A 248 3.77 3.27 12.78
N ALA A 249 4.67 4.04 12.17
CA ALA A 249 5.29 3.66 10.91
C ALA A 249 6.32 2.55 11.11
N THR A 250 6.41 1.63 10.14
CA THR A 250 7.48 0.62 10.09
C THR A 250 8.54 1.06 9.08
N MET A 251 9.75 1.35 9.55
CA MET A 251 10.82 1.83 8.67
C MET A 251 11.29 0.75 7.69
N ILE A 252 11.38 1.12 6.42
CA ILE A 252 12.03 0.30 5.37
C ILE A 252 13.52 0.68 5.32
N GLY A 253 13.80 1.97 5.22
CA GLY A 253 15.17 2.49 5.20
C GLY A 253 15.24 3.97 4.85
N SER A 254 16.45 4.52 4.81
CA SER A 254 16.67 5.92 4.46
C SER A 254 18.06 6.14 3.86
N ARG A 255 18.21 7.19 3.06
CA ARG A 255 19.48 7.62 2.48
C ARG A 255 19.62 9.13 2.52
N ILE A 256 20.85 9.61 2.69
CA ILE A 256 21.22 11.01 2.47
C ILE A 256 21.97 11.07 1.14
N HIS A 257 21.56 11.98 0.29
CA HIS A 257 22.21 12.29 -0.98
C HIS A 257 22.79 13.70 -0.91
N GLU A 258 23.96 13.88 -1.52
CA GLU A 258 24.46 15.22 -1.83
C GLU A 258 23.79 15.72 -3.11
N ILE A 259 23.32 16.96 -3.09
CA ILE A 259 22.69 17.63 -4.23
C ILE A 259 23.81 18.03 -5.21
N PRO A 260 23.70 17.67 -6.50
CA PRO A 260 24.64 18.10 -7.54
C PRO A 260 24.86 19.61 -7.51
N GLU A 261 26.09 20.07 -7.78
CA GLU A 261 26.45 21.48 -7.60
C GLU A 261 25.57 22.43 -8.42
N GLU A 262 25.26 22.02 -9.66
CA GLU A 262 24.37 22.69 -10.59
C GLU A 262 22.92 22.81 -10.11
N ASP A 263 22.48 21.93 -9.22
CA ASP A 263 21.11 21.85 -8.70
C ASP A 263 21.01 22.47 -7.30
N ARG A 264 22.09 23.03 -6.73
CA ARG A 264 22.05 23.65 -5.39
C ARG A 264 21.35 25.01 -5.43
N TRP A 265 20.51 25.28 -4.43
CA TRP A 265 19.86 26.57 -4.23
C TRP A 265 19.89 26.99 -2.77
N ASP A 266 19.95 28.29 -2.48
CA ASP A 266 19.89 28.87 -1.12
C ASP A 266 20.84 28.23 -0.07
N GLY A 267 21.94 27.65 -0.55
CA GLY A 267 22.93 26.94 0.27
C GLY A 267 22.51 25.53 0.71
N TYR A 268 21.40 24.97 0.21
CA TYR A 268 21.05 23.57 0.40
C TYR A 268 22.00 22.66 -0.39
N ARG A 269 22.51 21.64 0.29
CA ARG A 269 23.54 20.73 -0.24
C ARG A 269 23.18 19.27 -0.09
N PHE A 270 22.25 18.95 0.81
CA PHE A 270 21.90 17.57 1.12
C PHE A 270 20.39 17.37 1.09
N VAL A 271 19.97 16.19 0.66
CA VAL A 271 18.60 15.71 0.75
C VAL A 271 18.59 14.35 1.45
N SER A 272 17.78 14.19 2.48
CA SER A 272 17.48 12.87 3.05
C SER A 272 16.14 12.37 2.55
N VAL A 273 16.08 11.07 2.27
CA VAL A 273 14.90 10.37 1.82
C VAL A 273 14.66 9.20 2.78
N SER A 274 13.43 9.09 3.29
CA SER A 274 13.02 8.02 4.20
C SER A 274 11.83 7.26 3.64
N TYR A 275 11.91 5.93 3.65
CA TYR A 275 10.88 5.00 3.20
C TYR A 275 10.33 4.21 4.39
N PHE A 276 9.01 4.06 4.46
CA PHE A 276 8.33 3.40 5.56
C PHE A 276 6.98 2.83 5.13
N PHE A 277 6.48 1.83 5.84
CA PHE A 277 5.08 1.43 5.79
C PHE A 277 4.24 2.25 6.77
N ARG A 278 3.02 2.61 6.36
CA ARG A 278 2.01 3.25 7.22
C ARG A 278 1.18 2.23 7.99
#